data_AF-A0A918HID3-F1
#
_entry.id   AF-A0A918HID3-F1
#
_cell.length_a   1.000
_cell.length_b   1.000
_cell.length_c   1.000
_cell.angle_alpha   90.00
_cell.angle_beta   90.00
_cell.angle_gamma   90.00
#
_symmetry.space_group_name_H-M   'P 1'
#
loop_
_entity.id
_entity.type
_entity.pdbx_description
1 polymer ?
#
loop_
_entity_poly.entity_id
_entity_poly.type
_entity_poly.pdbx_seq_one_letter_code
_entity_poly.pdbx_strand_id
1 'polypeptide(L)'
;MGNWTPVVYRGDGAWIGVMPDGRIGVGVESEGRSSLVGSGFVPMWPYMERDLSACLADFSRSWEHLGQGGVPTPEKLIELTVETAWKSGRSYWMELAAIWAIEMVRQEGFDQEATRTLLLEMAASEALSPELRDRARGAGG
;
A
#
# COMPACT_ATOMS: atom_id res chain seq x y z
N MET A 1 23.10 -19.27 -3.35
CA MET A 1 22.48 -17.95 -3.56
C MET A 1 21.00 -18.22 -3.71
N GLY A 2 20.14 -17.64 -2.86
CA GLY A 2 18.69 -17.76 -3.04
C GLY A 2 18.28 -17.07 -4.35
N ASN A 3 17.19 -17.51 -4.96
CA ASN A 3 16.68 -16.93 -6.19
C ASN A 3 15.55 -15.94 -5.86
N TRP A 4 15.49 -14.83 -6.61
CA TRP A 4 14.32 -13.97 -6.68
C TRP A 4 13.11 -14.77 -7.17
N THR A 5 11.97 -14.61 -6.50
CA THR A 5 10.71 -15.27 -6.87
C THR A 5 9.66 -14.21 -7.16
N PRO A 6 9.34 -13.92 -8.44
CA PRO A 6 8.25 -13.02 -8.78
C PRO A 6 6.90 -13.66 -8.40
N VAL A 7 5.97 -12.88 -7.85
CA VAL A 7 4.67 -13.39 -7.37
C VAL A 7 3.51 -12.62 -7.97
N VAL A 8 3.48 -11.29 -7.81
CA VAL A 8 2.38 -10.43 -8.29
C VAL A 8 2.90 -9.52 -9.41
N TYR A 9 2.30 -9.63 -10.59
CA TYR A 9 2.62 -8.75 -11.71
C TYR A 9 2.03 -7.36 -11.49
N ARG A 10 2.85 -6.31 -11.62
CA ARG A 10 2.43 -4.91 -11.42
C ARG A 10 1.76 -4.29 -12.64
N GLY A 11 1.94 -4.86 -13.83
CA GLY A 11 1.33 -4.34 -15.07
C GLY A 11 2.28 -3.54 -15.98
N ASP A 12 3.51 -3.27 -15.57
CA ASP A 12 4.49 -2.45 -16.32
C ASP A 12 5.85 -3.14 -16.53
N GLY A 13 5.83 -4.47 -16.56
CA GLY A 13 7.04 -5.30 -16.62
C GLY A 13 7.71 -5.52 -15.26
N ALA A 14 7.24 -4.86 -14.20
CA ALA A 14 7.70 -5.11 -12.85
C ALA A 14 6.80 -6.11 -12.10
N TRP A 15 7.41 -6.74 -11.09
CA TRP A 15 6.82 -7.76 -10.24
C TRP A 15 7.08 -7.41 -8.78
N ILE A 16 6.11 -7.69 -7.93
CA ILE A 16 6.29 -7.83 -6.49
C ILE A 16 6.59 -9.29 -6.20
N GLY A 17 7.60 -9.54 -5.37
CA GLY A 17 8.09 -10.89 -5.15
C GLY A 17 8.97 -11.02 -3.93
N VAL A 18 9.57 -12.18 -3.77
CA VAL A 18 10.43 -12.53 -2.63
C VAL A 18 11.88 -12.47 -3.05
N MET A 19 12.68 -11.68 -2.32
CA MET A 19 14.12 -11.58 -2.49
C MET A 19 14.85 -12.81 -1.95
N PRO A 20 16.11 -13.06 -2.35
CA PRO A 20 16.92 -14.17 -1.84
C PRO A 20 17.09 -14.21 -0.32
N ASP A 21 16.98 -13.06 0.35
CA ASP A 21 17.07 -12.90 1.80
C ASP A 21 15.71 -12.97 2.51
N GLY A 22 14.66 -13.36 1.77
CA GLY A 22 13.30 -13.54 2.25
C GLY A 22 12.44 -12.29 2.16
N ARG A 23 13.01 -11.07 2.04
CA ARG A 23 12.23 -9.82 2.07
C ARG A 23 11.31 -9.66 0.86
N ILE A 24 10.19 -8.96 1.03
CA ILE A 24 9.37 -8.54 -0.11
C ILE A 24 10.14 -7.47 -0.89
N GLY A 25 10.23 -7.66 -2.21
CA GLY A 25 10.90 -6.74 -3.12
C GLY A 25 10.11 -6.46 -4.38
N VAL A 26 10.71 -5.61 -5.20
CA VAL A 26 10.27 -5.28 -6.56
C VAL A 26 11.40 -5.60 -7.54
N GLY A 27 11.05 -6.08 -8.72
CA GLY A 27 12.00 -6.42 -9.77
C GLY A 27 11.33 -6.62 -11.12
N VAL A 28 12.10 -7.11 -12.08
CA VAL A 28 11.55 -7.73 -13.30
C VAL A 28 11.42 -9.24 -13.06
N GLU A 29 10.84 -9.96 -14.02
CA GLU A 29 10.66 -11.41 -13.88
C GLU A 29 11.98 -12.16 -13.63
N SER A 30 13.05 -11.79 -14.34
CA SER A 30 14.36 -12.44 -14.25
C SER A 30 15.23 -11.98 -13.07
N GLU A 31 14.89 -10.87 -12.42
CA GLU A 31 15.78 -10.22 -11.45
C GLU A 31 15.02 -9.33 -10.45
N GLY A 32 15.26 -9.57 -9.16
CA GLY A 32 14.86 -8.67 -8.08
C GLY A 32 15.77 -7.45 -8.00
N ARG A 33 15.20 -6.25 -7.92
CA ARG A 33 15.96 -4.99 -7.99
C ARG A 33 16.12 -4.30 -6.63
N SER A 34 15.11 -4.33 -5.78
CA SER A 34 15.16 -3.68 -4.46
C SER A 34 14.09 -4.24 -3.51
N SER A 35 14.34 -4.17 -2.20
CA SER A 35 13.32 -4.46 -1.18
C SER A 35 12.27 -3.36 -1.13
N LEU A 36 11.00 -3.68 -0.81
CA LEU A 36 9.94 -2.68 -0.68
C LEU A 36 10.26 -1.65 0.41
N VAL A 37 10.76 -2.10 1.56
CA VAL A 37 11.21 -1.22 2.66
C VAL A 37 12.30 -0.26 2.18
N GLY A 38 13.32 -0.77 1.50
CA GLY A 38 14.42 0.06 0.95
C GLY A 38 13.98 1.05 -0.12
N SER A 39 12.87 0.76 -0.81
CA SER A 39 12.25 1.67 -1.79
C SER A 39 11.22 2.63 -1.19
N GLY A 40 10.98 2.57 0.14
CA GLY A 40 9.95 3.36 0.81
C GLY A 40 8.53 3.05 0.29
N PHE A 41 8.27 1.81 -0.12
CA PHE A 41 7.00 1.34 -0.68
C PHE A 41 6.48 2.09 -1.92
N VAL A 42 7.24 3.02 -2.49
CA VAL A 42 6.91 3.75 -3.73
C VAL A 42 6.46 2.81 -4.88
N PRO A 43 7.09 1.63 -5.09
CA PRO A 43 6.65 0.70 -6.14
C PRO A 43 5.22 0.17 -5.98
N MET A 44 4.62 0.31 -4.80
CA MET A 44 3.26 -0.11 -4.48
C MET A 44 2.21 0.97 -4.79
N TRP A 45 2.61 2.24 -4.92
CA TRP A 45 1.66 3.33 -5.13
C TRP A 45 0.74 3.16 -6.35
N PRO A 46 1.21 2.64 -7.51
CA PRO A 46 0.33 2.41 -8.66
C PRO A 46 -0.86 1.49 -8.38
N TYR A 47 -0.78 0.62 -7.37
CA TYR A 47 -1.93 -0.21 -6.99
C TYR A 47 -3.10 0.63 -6.47
N MET A 48 -2.85 1.85 -5.94
CA MET A 48 -3.90 2.76 -5.45
C MET A 48 -4.79 3.32 -6.55
N GLU A 49 -4.42 3.15 -7.82
CA GLU A 49 -5.27 3.48 -8.96
C GLU A 49 -6.39 2.45 -9.18
N ARG A 50 -6.38 1.36 -8.41
CA ARG A 50 -7.38 0.28 -8.43
C ARG A 50 -8.21 0.31 -7.14
N ASP A 51 -9.32 -0.42 -7.17
CA ASP A 51 -10.16 -0.61 -5.98
C ASP A 51 -9.38 -1.32 -4.85
N LEU A 52 -9.48 -0.79 -3.62
CA LEU A 52 -8.79 -1.34 -2.45
C LEU A 52 -9.12 -2.82 -2.25
N SER A 53 -10.40 -3.18 -2.35
CA SER A 53 -10.89 -4.55 -2.15
C SER A 53 -10.31 -5.53 -3.17
N ALA A 54 -10.18 -5.11 -4.43
CA ALA A 54 -9.58 -5.93 -5.49
C ALA A 54 -8.08 -6.13 -5.24
N CYS A 55 -7.36 -5.07 -4.86
CA CYS A 55 -5.95 -5.15 -4.49
C CYS A 55 -5.72 -6.02 -3.25
N LEU A 56 -6.51 -5.84 -2.20
CA LEU A 56 -6.43 -6.65 -0.98
C LEU A 56 -6.69 -8.13 -1.29
N ALA A 57 -7.67 -8.45 -2.14
CA ALA A 57 -7.93 -9.82 -2.55
C ALA A 57 -6.76 -10.45 -3.32
N ASP A 58 -6.14 -9.71 -4.24
CA ASP A 58 -4.96 -10.17 -4.99
C ASP A 58 -3.77 -10.46 -4.06
N PHE A 59 -3.46 -9.55 -3.14
CA PHE A 59 -2.38 -9.73 -2.18
C PHE A 59 -2.68 -10.85 -1.18
N SER A 60 -3.92 -10.97 -0.72
CA SER A 60 -4.33 -12.04 0.19
C SER A 60 -4.16 -13.42 -0.42
N ARG A 61 -4.57 -13.62 -1.68
CA ARG A 61 -4.35 -14.89 -2.40
C ARG A 61 -2.87 -15.22 -2.58
N SER A 62 -2.05 -14.19 -2.76
CA SER A 62 -0.62 -14.32 -2.99
C SER A 62 0.17 -14.37 -1.68
N TRP A 63 -0.48 -14.21 -0.52
CA TRP A 63 0.20 -13.98 0.75
C TRP A 63 0.96 -15.19 1.26
N GLU A 64 0.51 -16.40 0.95
CA GLU A 64 1.26 -17.63 1.27
C GLU A 64 2.68 -17.59 0.67
N HIS A 65 2.84 -16.92 -0.49
CA HIS A 65 4.11 -16.77 -1.18
C HIS A 65 4.86 -15.50 -0.74
N LEU A 66 4.17 -14.42 -0.34
CA LEU A 66 4.78 -13.13 0.02
C LEU A 66 5.09 -12.96 1.52
N GLY A 67 4.30 -13.59 2.39
CA GLY A 67 4.27 -13.34 3.84
C GLY A 67 5.54 -13.71 4.60
N GLN A 68 6.55 -14.27 3.92
CA GLN A 68 7.87 -14.51 4.50
C GLN A 68 8.75 -13.25 4.56
N GLY A 69 8.32 -12.13 3.96
CA GLY A 69 9.21 -11.01 3.66
C GLY A 69 9.16 -9.76 4.51
N GLY A 70 8.84 -9.90 5.80
CA GLY A 70 9.00 -8.84 6.81
C GLY A 70 7.83 -7.87 6.93
N VAL A 71 6.74 -8.12 6.19
CA VAL A 71 5.42 -7.50 6.41
C VAL A 71 4.48 -8.62 6.87
N PRO A 72 3.75 -8.46 7.99
CA PRO A 72 3.00 -9.56 8.60
C PRO A 72 1.73 -9.93 7.83
N THR A 73 1.05 -8.95 7.22
CA THR A 73 -0.25 -9.14 6.57
C THR A 73 -0.41 -8.30 5.29
N PRO A 74 -1.28 -8.71 4.35
CA PRO A 74 -1.63 -7.88 3.18
C PRO A 74 -2.11 -6.47 3.57
N GLU A 75 -2.89 -6.38 4.65
CA GLU A 75 -3.37 -5.13 5.21
C GLU A 75 -2.21 -4.25 5.64
N LYS A 76 -1.20 -4.83 6.31
CA LYS A 76 -0.03 -4.05 6.73
C LYS A 76 0.78 -3.53 5.54
N LEU A 77 0.85 -4.29 4.43
CA LEU A 77 1.48 -3.83 3.20
C LEU A 77 0.73 -2.61 2.61
N ILE A 78 -0.60 -2.66 2.62
CA ILE A 78 -1.45 -1.57 2.16
C ILE A 78 -1.33 -0.35 3.09
N GLU A 79 -1.37 -0.52 4.40
CA GLU A 79 -1.18 0.56 5.38
C GLU A 79 0.12 1.33 5.12
N LEU A 80 1.24 0.61 4.97
CA LEU A 80 2.54 1.21 4.69
C LEU A 80 2.56 1.91 3.32
N THR A 81 1.85 1.37 2.34
CA THR A 81 1.69 1.99 1.01
C THR A 81 0.95 3.32 1.10
N VAL A 82 -0.19 3.34 1.81
CA VAL A 82 -1.01 4.53 2.03
C VAL A 82 -0.25 5.58 2.83
N GLU A 83 0.42 5.18 3.91
CA GLU A 83 1.21 6.07 4.76
C GLU A 83 2.35 6.75 3.99
N THR A 84 3.09 5.98 3.19
CA THR A 84 4.21 6.52 2.40
C THR A 84 3.74 7.42 1.26
N ALA A 85 2.63 7.09 0.62
CA ALA A 85 2.01 7.92 -0.40
C ALA A 85 1.50 9.25 0.18
N TRP A 86 0.84 9.21 1.35
CA TRP A 86 0.39 10.39 2.06
C TRP A 86 1.55 11.33 2.43
N LYS A 87 2.65 10.77 2.96
CA LYS A 87 3.83 11.53 3.36
C LYS A 87 4.69 12.02 2.17
N SER A 88 4.33 11.66 0.94
CA SER A 88 5.15 11.98 -0.24
C SER A 88 5.13 13.47 -0.65
N GLY A 89 4.10 14.22 -0.24
CA GLY A 89 3.87 15.59 -0.71
C GLY A 89 3.41 15.70 -2.17
N ARG A 90 3.13 14.58 -2.84
CA ARG A 90 2.68 14.55 -4.24
C ARG A 90 1.16 14.46 -4.28
N SER A 91 0.49 15.55 -4.62
CA SER A 91 -0.97 15.70 -4.53
C SER A 91 -1.75 14.51 -5.10
N TYR A 92 -1.38 14.02 -6.29
CA TYR A 92 -2.02 12.85 -6.91
C TYR A 92 -2.02 11.60 -6.01
N TRP A 93 -0.87 11.25 -5.45
CA TRP A 93 -0.74 10.07 -4.59
C TRP A 93 -1.34 10.29 -3.21
N MET A 94 -1.32 11.53 -2.72
CA MET A 94 -1.96 11.91 -1.45
C MET A 94 -3.48 11.78 -1.53
N GLU A 95 -4.09 12.18 -2.66
CA GLU A 95 -5.53 12.01 -2.91
C GLU A 95 -5.92 10.55 -2.96
N LEU A 96 -5.17 9.72 -3.70
CA LEU A 96 -5.41 8.26 -3.75
C LEU A 96 -5.23 7.60 -2.38
N ALA A 97 -4.22 8.00 -1.61
CA ALA A 97 -4.01 7.52 -0.25
C ALA A 97 -5.21 7.86 0.65
N ALA A 98 -5.76 9.07 0.54
CA ALA A 98 -6.94 9.45 1.32
C ALA A 98 -8.20 8.67 0.92
N ILE A 99 -8.40 8.38 -0.37
CA ILE A 99 -9.50 7.52 -0.84
C ILE A 99 -9.38 6.13 -0.22
N TRP A 100 -8.21 5.50 -0.29
CA TRP A 100 -7.99 4.19 0.32
C TRP A 100 -8.15 4.21 1.83
N ALA A 101 -7.65 5.22 2.54
CA ALA A 101 -7.81 5.34 3.99
C ALA A 101 -9.30 5.39 4.42
N ILE A 102 -10.15 6.07 3.63
CA ILE A 102 -11.61 6.13 3.87
C ILE A 102 -12.25 4.74 3.71
N GLU A 103 -11.72 3.91 2.82
CA GLU A 103 -12.21 2.53 2.63
C GLU A 103 -11.65 1.57 3.70
N MET A 104 -10.40 1.75 4.12
CA MET A 104 -9.72 0.93 5.13
C MET A 104 -10.45 0.94 6.47
N VAL A 105 -10.96 2.10 6.91
CA VAL A 105 -11.67 2.22 8.21
C VAL A 105 -13.00 1.43 8.26
N ARG A 106 -13.46 0.94 7.10
CA ARG A 106 -14.69 0.13 6.99
C ARG A 106 -14.40 -1.38 6.96
N GLN A 107 -13.14 -1.78 6.96
CA GLN A 107 -12.71 -3.17 6.84
C GLN A 107 -11.97 -3.61 8.11
N GLU A 108 -12.39 -4.73 8.70
CA GLU A 108 -11.94 -5.19 10.03
C GLU A 108 -10.45 -5.61 10.08
N GLY A 109 -9.82 -5.88 8.94
CA GLY A 109 -8.42 -6.34 8.88
C GLY A 109 -7.36 -5.26 9.09
N PHE A 110 -7.74 -3.98 8.97
CA PHE A 110 -6.82 -2.85 9.12
C PHE A 110 -6.74 -2.36 10.57
N ASP A 111 -5.60 -1.79 10.93
CA ASP A 111 -5.44 -1.07 12.20
C ASP A 111 -6.38 0.15 12.23
N GLN A 112 -7.48 0.00 12.98
CA GLN A 112 -8.53 1.01 13.05
C GLN A 112 -8.08 2.30 13.74
N GLU A 113 -7.18 2.21 14.72
CA GLU A 113 -6.69 3.38 15.44
C GLU A 113 -5.72 4.18 14.56
N ALA A 114 -4.78 3.49 13.92
CA ALA A 114 -3.85 4.11 12.99
C ALA A 114 -4.60 4.73 11.79
N THR A 115 -5.59 4.01 11.24
CA THR A 115 -6.38 4.49 10.10
C THR A 115 -7.21 5.71 10.47
N ARG A 116 -7.87 5.74 11.64
CA ARG A 116 -8.61 6.94 12.11
C ARG A 116 -7.69 8.13 12.32
N THR A 117 -6.54 7.91 12.95
CA THR A 117 -5.53 8.97 13.15
C THR A 117 -5.11 9.58 11.82
N LEU A 118 -4.79 8.73 10.84
CA LEU A 118 -4.43 9.16 9.50
C LEU A 118 -5.57 9.95 8.81
N LEU A 119 -6.82 9.51 8.95
CA LEU A 119 -7.98 10.21 8.40
C LEU A 119 -8.18 11.60 9.01
N LEU A 120 -7.95 11.76 10.30
CA LEU A 120 -8.01 13.06 10.97
C LEU A 120 -6.90 14.01 10.46
N GLU A 121 -5.68 13.50 10.28
CA GLU A 121 -4.59 14.27 9.66
C GLU A 121 -4.92 14.69 8.23
N MET A 122 -5.46 13.78 7.42
CA MET A 122 -5.89 14.04 6.05
C MET A 122 -7.00 15.09 5.99
N ALA A 123 -8.00 15.00 6.87
CA ALA A 123 -9.11 15.95 6.96
C ALA A 123 -8.67 17.38 7.33
N ALA A 124 -7.54 17.52 8.03
CA ALA A 124 -6.97 18.81 8.40
C ALA A 124 -6.06 19.41 7.30
N SER A 125 -5.64 18.62 6.32
CA SER A 125 -4.64 19.02 5.34
C SER A 125 -5.24 19.79 4.15
N GLU A 126 -4.71 20.99 3.89
CA GLU A 126 -5.08 21.78 2.71
C GLU A 126 -4.60 21.18 1.38
N ALA A 127 -3.81 20.11 1.41
CA ALA A 127 -3.37 19.39 0.22
C ALA A 127 -4.50 18.59 -0.46
N LEU A 128 -5.60 18.33 0.25
CA LEU A 128 -6.76 17.61 -0.27
C LEU A 128 -7.89 18.56 -0.69
N SER A 129 -8.68 18.13 -1.68
CA SER A 129 -9.89 18.86 -2.05
C SER A 129 -10.85 19.00 -0.86
N PRO A 130 -11.68 20.07 -0.81
CA PRO A 130 -12.70 20.21 0.22
C PRO A 130 -13.60 18.98 0.34
N GLU A 131 -14.04 18.38 -0.78
CA GLU A 131 -14.92 17.20 -0.73
C GLU A 131 -14.21 16.01 -0.07
N LEU A 132 -12.92 15.81 -0.38
CA LEU A 132 -12.18 14.67 0.16
C LEU A 132 -11.85 14.87 1.64
N ARG A 133 -11.59 16.10 2.08
CA ARG A 133 -11.45 16.44 3.51
C ARG A 133 -12.72 16.15 4.29
N ASP A 134 -13.88 16.53 3.74
CA ASP A 134 -15.16 16.29 4.42
C ASP A 134 -15.48 14.79 4.50
N ARG A 135 -15.16 14.02 3.45
CA ARG A 135 -15.27 12.56 3.49
C ARG A 135 -14.33 11.93 4.52
N ALA A 136 -13.07 12.38 4.58
CA ALA A 136 -12.10 11.89 5.55
C ALA A 136 -12.55 12.21 6.99
N ARG A 137 -13.07 13.42 7.24
CA ARG A 137 -13.64 13.82 8.53
C ARG A 137 -14.82 12.94 8.93
N GLY A 138 -15.74 12.67 8.00
CA GLY A 138 -16.89 11.80 8.25
C GLY A 138 -16.53 10.34 8.48
N ALA A 139 -15.38 9.88 7.97
CA ALA A 139 -14.90 8.51 8.13
C ALA A 139 -14.02 8.31 9.38
N GLY A 140 -13.31 9.36 9.82
CA GLY A 140 -12.43 9.32 11.00
C GLY A 140 -13.11 9.66 12.33
N GLY A 141 -14.35 10.17 12.30
CA GLY A 141 -15.15 10.57 13.47
C GLY A 141 -16.02 9.47 14.06
#